data_AF-A0A2V6QTW4-F1
#
_entry.id   AF-A0A2V6QTW4-F1
#
_cell.length_a   1.000
_cell.length_b   1.000
_cell.length_c   1.000
_cell.angle_alpha   90.00
_cell.angle_beta   90.00
_cell.angle_gamma   90.00
#
_symmetry.space_group_name_H-M   'P 1'
#
loop_
_entity.id
_entity.type
_entity.pdbx_description
1 polymer ?
#
loop_
_entity_poly.entity_id
_entity_poly.type
_entity_poly.pdbx_seq_one_letter_code
_entity_poly.pdbx_strand_id
1 'polypeptide(L)'
;MFLALAVLVPALVLASGERAGAGVITFESVPGVTGMAFLDGMPVPLDARLGAQLQLSDGVSFSSIAGSSIVGYVALVNLGSGHATSGVNGIGGVDAANTLRYNSPVMITFTLPGDPSTPAITNFVSIRGDQFAVVGGSATMEAFDVNGLSLGSVTAADVAGGLTLSLTMPNIHSILLTQAPGSLIAFDDLTFNPLSSHVGQAPTANAGPDQSIHAGQLVTLDGTGSFDDNTATENLIFAWTLTSKPDGSSATLSGANTSRPSFVADLPGVYAASLIVTDVDGLSSAPDTVVVSSSTNSAPVADAGPDQGTFVGNAVSLDGSKSQDPDSDTLRFSWTLATPVGSKAALAGATTASPTFTPDVPGSYTATLTVNDPFGGVATDSVVVSVVTGAQFAENEAVKALNLIGALRPEQVTSRGNRNALQEYLTQAIAFLQAGEFDQARKKLTKALERTDGCALEGTPDGNGPGRDWVTDCAAQAKLYDLLTAALDALAEK
;
A
#
# COMPACT_ATOMS: atom_id res chain seq x y z
N MET A 1 -26.54 -24.30 75.21
CA MET A 1 -27.61 -24.68 74.27
C MET A 1 -27.40 -23.81 73.03
N PHE A 2 -27.08 -24.45 71.88
CA PHE A 2 -26.78 -23.90 70.52
C PHE A 2 -25.58 -22.94 70.44
N LEU A 3 -24.35 -23.33 70.07
CA LEU A 3 -23.79 -24.04 68.89
C LEU A 3 -24.01 -23.27 67.56
N ALA A 4 -23.00 -22.50 67.17
CA ALA A 4 -22.92 -21.75 65.92
C ALA A 4 -22.56 -22.70 64.76
N LEU A 5 -23.37 -22.66 63.70
CA LEU A 5 -23.23 -23.44 62.49
C LEU A 5 -22.31 -22.68 61.51
N ALA A 6 -21.05 -23.08 61.44
CA ALA A 6 -20.14 -22.66 60.37
C ALA A 6 -20.42 -23.54 59.14
N VAL A 7 -20.97 -22.92 58.09
CA VAL A 7 -21.14 -23.56 56.78
C VAL A 7 -19.76 -23.60 56.12
N LEU A 8 -19.15 -24.80 56.07
CA LEU A 8 -17.99 -25.09 55.24
C LEU A 8 -18.46 -25.14 53.78
N VAL A 9 -18.07 -24.13 52.99
CA VAL A 9 -18.03 -24.25 51.53
C VAL A 9 -16.70 -24.95 51.20
N PRO A 10 -16.67 -26.09 50.51
CA PRO A 10 -15.40 -26.64 50.06
C PRO A 10 -14.88 -25.73 48.95
N ALA A 11 -13.72 -25.12 49.20
CA ALA A 11 -12.95 -24.42 48.18
C ALA A 11 -12.60 -25.44 47.08
N LEU A 12 -13.25 -25.30 45.93
CA LEU A 12 -12.87 -25.97 44.69
C LEU A 12 -11.54 -25.33 44.26
N VAL A 13 -10.44 -26.02 44.56
CA VAL A 13 -9.12 -25.69 44.03
C VAL A 13 -9.19 -25.95 42.52
N LEU A 14 -9.36 -24.88 41.75
CA LEU A 14 -9.04 -24.85 40.32
C LEU A 14 -7.52 -25.04 40.19
N ALA A 15 -7.09 -26.29 40.04
CA ALA A 15 -5.76 -26.60 39.57
C ALA A 15 -5.75 -26.49 38.05
N SER A 16 -5.62 -25.27 37.52
CA SER A 16 -5.16 -25.06 36.14
C SER A 16 -3.66 -25.37 36.10
N GLY A 17 -3.33 -26.65 36.13
CA GLY A 17 -1.98 -27.14 35.90
C GLY A 17 -1.81 -27.43 34.43
N GLU A 18 -1.62 -26.41 33.59
CA GLU A 18 -1.04 -26.61 32.26
C GLU A 18 0.33 -27.28 32.46
N ARG A 19 0.45 -28.55 32.06
CA ARG A 19 1.72 -29.27 32.05
C ARG A 19 2.59 -28.60 30.98
N ALA A 20 3.56 -27.80 31.42
CA ALA A 20 4.46 -27.02 30.55
C ALA A 20 5.51 -27.84 29.79
N GLY A 21 5.21 -29.09 29.39
CA GLY A 21 6.12 -29.97 28.65
C GLY A 21 5.34 -30.95 27.77
N ALA A 22 6.02 -31.52 26.76
CA ALA A 22 5.42 -32.53 25.89
C ALA A 22 4.77 -33.65 26.73
N GLY A 23 3.49 -33.92 26.46
CA GLY A 23 2.79 -35.04 27.05
C GLY A 23 3.40 -36.34 26.53
N VAL A 24 3.79 -37.23 27.44
CA VAL A 24 4.26 -38.58 27.11
C VAL A 24 3.38 -39.55 27.87
N ILE A 25 2.67 -40.40 27.13
CA ILE A 25 1.83 -41.48 27.67
C ILE A 25 2.52 -42.80 27.35
N THR A 26 2.99 -43.47 28.41
CA THR A 26 3.41 -44.87 28.36
C THR A 26 2.26 -45.74 28.86
N PHE A 27 2.05 -46.90 28.25
CA PHE A 27 0.90 -47.76 28.57
C PHE A 27 1.17 -48.75 29.72
N GLU A 28 2.26 -48.55 30.45
CA GLU A 28 2.76 -49.48 31.48
C GLU A 28 1.90 -49.54 32.73
N SER A 29 1.26 -48.44 33.09
CA SER A 29 0.52 -48.34 34.36
C SER A 29 -0.67 -47.38 34.24
N VAL A 30 -1.64 -47.76 33.42
CA VAL A 30 -2.90 -47.02 33.31
C VAL A 30 -3.80 -47.39 34.50
N PRO A 31 -4.24 -46.42 35.34
CA PRO A 31 -5.07 -46.71 36.50
C PRO A 31 -6.34 -47.46 36.15
N GLY A 32 -6.57 -48.60 36.80
CA GLY A 32 -7.76 -49.42 36.61
C GLY A 32 -7.82 -50.19 35.30
N VAL A 33 -6.74 -50.22 34.51
CA VAL A 33 -6.64 -51.02 33.28
C VAL A 33 -5.45 -51.98 33.39
N THR A 34 -5.71 -53.28 33.20
CA THR A 34 -4.73 -54.36 33.18
C THR A 34 -4.50 -54.85 31.76
N GLY A 35 -3.26 -55.18 31.40
CA GLY A 35 -2.96 -55.74 30.08
C GLY A 35 -3.57 -57.13 29.88
N MET A 36 -4.08 -57.39 28.67
CA MET A 36 -4.48 -58.74 28.22
C MET A 36 -3.39 -59.42 27.37
N ALA A 37 -3.57 -60.70 27.04
CA ALA A 37 -2.67 -61.38 26.10
C ALA A 37 -2.76 -60.77 24.68
N PHE A 38 -1.61 -60.60 24.02
CA PHE A 38 -1.44 -60.04 22.67
C PHE A 38 -2.07 -60.86 21.52
N LEU A 39 -2.74 -61.98 21.80
CA LEU A 39 -3.23 -62.88 20.75
C LEU A 39 -4.43 -62.27 20.00
N ASP A 40 -4.25 -61.95 18.72
CA ASP A 40 -5.33 -61.55 17.80
C ASP A 40 -6.46 -62.59 17.81
N GLY A 41 -7.71 -62.14 17.74
CA GLY A 41 -8.88 -63.03 17.87
C GLY A 41 -9.49 -63.08 19.26
N MET A 42 -8.75 -62.70 20.31
CA MET A 42 -9.19 -62.90 21.69
C MET A 42 -10.24 -61.86 22.15
N PRO A 43 -11.25 -62.25 22.93
CA PRO A 43 -12.17 -61.32 23.57
C PRO A 43 -11.42 -60.37 24.52
N VAL A 44 -11.76 -59.08 24.48
CA VAL A 44 -11.13 -58.05 25.32
C VAL A 44 -11.82 -57.99 26.69
N PRO A 45 -11.13 -58.37 27.78
CA PRO A 45 -11.63 -58.25 29.15
C PRO A 45 -12.02 -56.82 29.49
N LEU A 46 -12.98 -56.62 30.41
CA LEU A 46 -13.45 -55.28 30.78
C LEU A 46 -12.34 -54.41 31.38
N ASP A 47 -11.48 -55.03 32.18
CA ASP A 47 -10.30 -54.43 32.80
C ASP A 47 -9.15 -54.20 31.81
N ALA A 48 -9.22 -54.68 30.57
CA ALA A 48 -8.22 -54.38 29.52
C ALA A 48 -8.66 -53.28 28.55
N ARG A 49 -9.78 -52.61 28.81
CA ARG A 49 -10.36 -51.60 27.90
C ARG A 49 -9.84 -50.21 28.25
N LEU A 50 -9.04 -49.62 27.38
CA LEU A 50 -8.64 -48.22 27.47
C LEU A 50 -9.53 -47.36 26.56
N GLY A 51 -10.23 -46.38 27.11
CA GLY A 51 -11.06 -45.43 26.38
C GLY A 51 -10.76 -44.02 26.85
N ALA A 52 -11.59 -43.49 27.74
CA ALA A 52 -11.49 -42.13 28.26
C ALA A 52 -10.72 -41.99 29.59
N GLN A 53 -10.09 -43.06 30.10
CA GLN A 53 -9.44 -43.05 31.42
C GLN A 53 -8.31 -42.01 31.55
N LEU A 54 -7.65 -41.65 30.45
CA LEU A 54 -6.61 -40.61 30.42
C LEU A 54 -7.14 -39.24 29.98
N GLN A 55 -8.44 -39.11 29.72
CA GLN A 55 -9.02 -37.90 29.16
C GLN A 55 -9.00 -36.75 30.16
N LEU A 56 -9.30 -37.03 31.44
CA LEU A 56 -9.28 -36.01 32.48
C LEU A 56 -7.84 -35.61 32.88
N SER A 57 -6.91 -36.56 32.91
CA SER A 57 -5.54 -36.34 33.39
C SER A 57 -4.61 -35.77 32.32
N ASP A 58 -4.68 -36.30 31.11
CA ASP A 58 -3.74 -36.02 30.03
C ASP A 58 -4.42 -35.44 28.79
N GLY A 59 -5.75 -35.32 28.79
CA GLY A 59 -6.50 -34.77 27.67
C GLY A 59 -6.62 -35.73 26.49
N VAL A 60 -6.42 -37.04 26.69
CA VAL A 60 -6.38 -38.02 25.59
C VAL A 60 -7.45 -39.10 25.78
N SER A 61 -8.18 -39.40 24.71
CA SER A 61 -9.12 -40.52 24.65
C SER A 61 -8.83 -41.43 23.45
N PHE A 62 -9.17 -42.71 23.59
CA PHE A 62 -8.89 -43.76 22.60
C PHE A 62 -10.17 -44.46 22.17
N SER A 63 -10.32 -44.72 20.88
CA SER A 63 -11.41 -45.52 20.35
C SER A 63 -10.96 -46.35 19.16
N SER A 64 -11.63 -47.48 18.91
CA SER A 64 -11.41 -48.28 17.72
C SER A 64 -12.49 -47.99 16.69
N ILE A 65 -12.18 -48.09 15.41
CA ILE A 65 -13.16 -47.98 14.33
C ILE A 65 -13.34 -49.36 13.70
N ALA A 66 -14.51 -49.97 13.89
CA ALA A 66 -14.83 -51.27 13.31
C ALA A 66 -15.77 -51.06 12.11
N GLY A 67 -15.20 -51.08 10.90
CA GLY A 67 -15.93 -50.70 9.69
C GLY A 67 -16.29 -49.21 9.72
N SER A 68 -17.59 -48.88 9.82
CA SER A 68 -18.08 -47.49 9.93
C SER A 68 -18.53 -47.10 11.34
N SER A 69 -18.34 -47.97 12.34
CA SER A 69 -18.81 -47.74 13.71
C SER A 69 -17.66 -47.52 14.68
N ILE A 70 -17.77 -46.48 15.51
CA ILE A 70 -16.83 -46.21 16.60
C ILE A 70 -17.14 -47.12 17.78
N VAL A 71 -16.14 -47.88 18.21
CA VAL A 71 -16.11 -48.62 19.46
C VAL A 71 -15.34 -47.77 20.46
N GLY A 72 -15.99 -47.34 21.55
CA GLY A 72 -15.46 -46.34 22.49
C GLY A 72 -14.26 -46.74 23.34
N TYR A 73 -13.48 -47.76 22.94
CA TYR A 73 -12.26 -48.18 23.60
C TYR A 73 -11.29 -48.89 22.64
N VAL A 74 -10.04 -49.05 23.08
CA VAL A 74 -8.97 -49.89 22.51
C VAL A 74 -8.54 -50.94 23.54
N ALA A 75 -7.88 -52.01 23.10
CA ALA A 75 -7.34 -53.02 24.00
C ALA A 75 -5.95 -52.62 24.49
N LEU A 76 -5.75 -52.65 25.81
CA LEU A 76 -4.43 -52.60 26.42
C LEU A 76 -3.83 -54.00 26.40
N VAL A 77 -2.76 -54.21 25.64
CA VAL A 77 -2.15 -55.52 25.40
C VAL A 77 -0.80 -55.63 26.08
N ASN A 78 -0.55 -56.73 26.76
CA ASN A 78 0.74 -57.07 27.34
C ASN A 78 1.56 -57.84 26.29
N LEU A 79 2.58 -57.16 25.77
CA LEU A 79 3.53 -57.63 24.78
C LEU A 79 4.67 -58.45 25.39
N GLY A 80 4.85 -58.38 26.72
CA GLY A 80 5.97 -59.00 27.42
C GLY A 80 7.24 -58.13 27.41
N SER A 81 8.24 -58.55 28.19
CA SER A 81 9.47 -57.79 28.39
C SER A 81 10.28 -57.64 27.10
N GLY A 82 10.62 -56.39 26.76
CA GLY A 82 11.44 -56.06 25.60
C GLY A 82 10.67 -55.93 24.28
N HIS A 83 9.33 -56.00 24.31
CA HIS A 83 8.51 -55.80 23.12
C HIS A 83 7.96 -54.38 23.00
N ALA A 84 7.54 -53.75 24.09
CA ALA A 84 7.20 -52.33 24.08
C ALA A 84 8.46 -51.49 24.24
N THR A 85 8.43 -50.24 23.77
CA THR A 85 9.60 -49.37 23.89
C THR A 85 9.80 -48.90 25.33
N SER A 86 8.72 -48.56 26.02
CA SER A 86 8.77 -48.11 27.41
C SER A 86 8.62 -49.23 28.44
N GLY A 87 8.21 -50.43 28.02
CA GLY A 87 8.12 -51.59 28.90
C GLY A 87 7.47 -52.83 28.28
N VAL A 88 6.28 -53.19 28.74
CA VAL A 88 5.59 -54.44 28.38
C VAL A 88 4.22 -54.23 27.75
N ASN A 89 3.65 -53.02 27.76
CA ASN A 89 2.28 -52.80 27.30
C ASN A 89 2.23 -51.92 26.05
N GLY A 90 1.21 -52.15 25.22
CA GLY A 90 0.84 -51.27 24.11
C GLY A 90 -0.67 -51.28 23.89
N ILE A 91 -1.14 -50.57 22.86
CA ILE A 91 -2.56 -50.54 22.48
C ILE A 91 -2.80 -51.20 21.12
N GLY A 92 -3.95 -51.86 20.98
CA GLY A 92 -4.44 -52.43 19.73
C GLY A 92 -5.93 -52.15 19.52
N GLY A 93 -6.35 -52.11 18.26
CA GLY A 93 -7.75 -51.91 17.90
C GLY A 93 -8.65 -53.08 18.30
N VAL A 94 -9.96 -52.85 18.31
CA VAL A 94 -10.98 -53.87 18.56
C VAL A 94 -12.04 -53.86 17.47
N ASP A 95 -12.65 -55.01 17.20
CA ASP A 95 -13.80 -55.11 16.31
C ASP A 95 -15.13 -54.97 17.04
N ALA A 96 -16.23 -54.92 16.26
CA ALA A 96 -17.59 -54.82 16.79
C ALA A 96 -18.01 -56.03 17.64
N ALA A 97 -17.26 -57.14 17.61
CA ALA A 97 -17.49 -58.32 18.44
C ALA A 97 -16.75 -58.24 19.79
N ASN A 98 -16.16 -57.09 20.14
CA ASN A 98 -15.33 -56.88 21.32
C ASN A 98 -14.10 -57.79 21.37
N THR A 99 -13.53 -58.13 20.21
CA THR A 99 -12.30 -58.92 20.12
C THR A 99 -11.15 -58.08 19.60
N LEU A 100 -9.93 -58.38 20.07
CA LEU A 100 -8.70 -57.71 19.66
C LEU A 100 -8.48 -57.93 18.16
N ARG A 101 -8.27 -56.83 17.42
CA ARG A 101 -7.97 -56.78 15.99
C ARG A 101 -6.98 -55.66 15.71
N TYR A 102 -5.73 -55.99 15.44
CA TYR A 102 -4.69 -54.98 15.15
C TYR A 102 -4.95 -54.19 13.85
N ASN A 103 -5.68 -54.79 12.92
CA ASN A 103 -6.12 -54.12 11.71
C ASN A 103 -7.38 -53.25 11.90
N SER A 104 -8.01 -53.24 13.08
CA SER A 104 -9.03 -52.25 13.41
C SER A 104 -8.34 -50.90 13.66
N PRO A 105 -8.70 -49.83 12.92
CA PRO A 105 -8.13 -48.51 13.14
C PRO A 105 -8.30 -48.01 14.57
N VAL A 106 -7.31 -47.27 15.06
CA VAL A 106 -7.31 -46.63 16.37
C VAL A 106 -7.39 -45.12 16.18
N MET A 107 -8.41 -44.48 16.75
CA MET A 107 -8.54 -43.03 16.81
C MET A 107 -8.11 -42.53 18.18
N ILE A 108 -7.26 -41.50 18.18
CA ILE A 108 -6.81 -40.78 19.37
C ILE A 108 -7.29 -39.34 19.24
N THR A 109 -8.00 -38.83 20.25
CA THR A 109 -8.60 -37.49 20.23
C THR A 109 -8.15 -36.68 21.44
N PHE A 110 -7.85 -35.39 21.21
CA PHE A 110 -7.35 -34.46 22.23
C PHE A 110 -8.45 -33.53 22.78
N THR A 111 -8.54 -33.42 24.10
CA THR A 111 -9.36 -32.45 24.84
C THR A 111 -8.51 -31.74 25.87
N LEU A 112 -8.97 -30.60 26.41
CA LEU A 112 -8.22 -29.92 27.46
C LEU A 112 -8.13 -30.80 28.72
N PRO A 113 -6.93 -31.02 29.29
CA PRO A 113 -6.79 -31.68 30.58
C PRO A 113 -7.61 -30.96 31.66
N GLY A 114 -8.37 -31.70 32.46
CA GLY A 114 -9.31 -31.15 33.45
C GLY A 114 -10.66 -30.69 32.90
N ASP A 115 -10.81 -30.51 31.58
CA ASP A 115 -12.08 -30.19 30.90
C ASP A 115 -12.29 -31.07 29.66
N PRO A 116 -12.79 -32.30 29.83
CA PRO A 116 -12.99 -33.25 28.74
C PRO A 116 -14.07 -32.83 27.74
N SER A 117 -14.80 -31.74 28.00
CA SER A 117 -15.83 -31.22 27.10
C SER A 117 -15.28 -30.21 26.07
N THR A 118 -14.08 -29.68 26.30
CA THR A 118 -13.46 -28.68 25.43
C THR A 118 -12.44 -29.34 24.49
N PRO A 119 -12.66 -29.28 23.16
CA PRO A 119 -11.69 -29.74 22.18
C PRO A 119 -10.34 -29.02 22.34
N ALA A 120 -9.26 -29.78 22.20
CA ALA A 120 -7.91 -29.24 22.24
C ALA A 120 -7.15 -29.58 20.96
N ILE A 121 -6.11 -28.81 20.70
CA ILE A 121 -5.18 -29.01 19.59
C ILE A 121 -3.74 -29.11 20.10
N THR A 122 -2.90 -29.74 19.29
CA THR A 122 -1.44 -29.72 19.43
C THR A 122 -0.80 -29.44 18.07
N ASN A 123 0.50 -29.15 18.06
CA ASN A 123 1.26 -28.95 16.83
C ASN A 123 2.29 -30.05 16.53
N PHE A 124 2.32 -31.09 17.37
CA PHE A 124 3.19 -32.24 17.22
C PHE A 124 2.56 -33.47 17.84
N VAL A 125 2.56 -34.59 17.10
CA VAL A 125 2.21 -35.91 17.62
C VAL A 125 3.20 -36.94 17.09
N SER A 126 3.62 -37.85 17.95
CA SER A 126 4.43 -39.00 17.61
C SER A 126 3.95 -40.23 18.37
N ILE A 127 3.94 -41.40 17.72
CA ILE A 127 3.64 -42.67 18.36
C ILE A 127 4.59 -43.75 17.84
N ARG A 128 5.00 -44.67 18.71
CA ARG A 128 5.88 -45.78 18.36
C ARG A 128 5.08 -47.07 18.20
N GLY A 129 5.58 -47.98 17.38
CA GLY A 129 5.14 -49.37 17.39
C GLY A 129 5.92 -50.21 18.40
N ASP A 130 5.60 -51.49 18.46
CA ASP A 130 6.39 -52.50 19.15
C ASP A 130 7.76 -52.70 18.49
N GLN A 131 8.70 -53.30 19.22
CA GLN A 131 10.10 -53.41 18.80
C GLN A 131 10.38 -54.53 17.78
N PHE A 132 9.40 -55.42 17.56
CA PHE A 132 9.56 -56.64 16.79
C PHE A 132 8.86 -56.56 15.44
N ALA A 133 9.67 -56.48 14.39
CA ALA A 133 9.18 -56.33 13.03
C ALA A 133 8.30 -57.50 12.55
N VAL A 134 7.13 -57.17 12.03
CA VAL A 134 6.34 -58.03 11.16
C VAL A 134 6.80 -57.85 9.72
N VAL A 135 7.21 -58.94 9.06
CA VAL A 135 7.70 -58.91 7.69
C VAL A 135 6.61 -58.38 6.74
N GLY A 136 6.86 -57.21 6.15
CA GLY A 136 5.91 -56.55 5.24
C GLY A 136 4.81 -55.74 5.95
N GLY A 137 4.89 -55.59 7.27
CA GLY A 137 3.98 -54.74 8.05
C GLY A 137 4.29 -53.25 7.88
N SER A 138 3.24 -52.43 7.93
CA SER A 138 3.35 -50.97 8.02
C SER A 138 2.15 -50.37 8.73
N ALA A 139 2.34 -49.15 9.24
CA ALA A 139 1.28 -48.35 9.84
C ALA A 139 1.27 -46.93 9.25
N THR A 140 0.08 -46.33 9.23
CA THR A 140 -0.16 -44.96 8.78
C THR A 140 -0.84 -44.16 9.90
N MET A 141 -0.35 -42.96 10.15
CA MET A 141 -0.97 -41.96 11.01
C MET A 141 -1.47 -40.81 10.15
N GLU A 142 -2.77 -40.53 10.20
CA GLU A 142 -3.40 -39.37 9.57
C GLU A 142 -3.90 -38.41 10.65
N ALA A 143 -3.62 -37.12 10.50
CA ALA A 143 -4.04 -36.08 11.45
C ALA A 143 -5.23 -35.29 10.92
N PHE A 144 -6.13 -34.90 11.83
CA PHE A 144 -7.33 -34.13 11.52
C PHE A 144 -7.49 -32.91 12.45
N ASP A 145 -8.09 -31.85 11.93
CA ASP A 145 -8.53 -30.70 12.72
C ASP A 145 -9.80 -31.01 13.55
N VAL A 146 -10.33 -30.01 14.27
CA VAL A 146 -11.54 -30.17 15.10
C VAL A 146 -12.78 -30.54 14.28
N ASN A 147 -12.80 -30.14 13.01
CA ASN A 147 -13.92 -30.32 12.09
C ASN A 147 -13.82 -31.65 11.32
N GLY A 148 -12.76 -32.42 11.55
CA GLY A 148 -12.49 -33.69 10.87
C GLY A 148 -11.87 -33.54 9.49
N LEU A 149 -11.32 -32.37 9.14
CA LEU A 149 -10.58 -32.17 7.90
C LEU A 149 -9.18 -32.75 8.04
N SER A 150 -8.74 -33.53 7.04
CA SER A 150 -7.40 -34.11 7.00
C SER A 150 -6.34 -33.01 6.85
N LEU A 151 -5.39 -32.97 7.79
CA LEU A 151 -4.26 -32.04 7.81
C LEU A 151 -3.02 -32.62 7.12
N GLY A 152 -2.87 -33.95 7.15
CA GLY A 152 -1.71 -34.65 6.60
C GLY A 152 -1.57 -36.07 7.14
N SER A 153 -0.67 -36.85 6.55
CA SER A 153 -0.41 -38.23 6.96
C SER A 153 1.05 -38.63 6.84
N VAL A 154 1.43 -39.65 7.60
CA VAL A 154 2.75 -40.30 7.54
C VAL A 154 2.57 -41.81 7.58
N THR A 155 3.36 -42.54 6.78
CA THR A 155 3.38 -44.01 6.76
C THR A 155 4.79 -44.51 7.02
N ALA A 156 4.94 -45.49 7.91
CA ALA A 156 6.21 -46.12 8.23
C ALA A 156 6.10 -47.65 8.12
N ALA A 157 7.15 -48.26 7.57
CA ALA A 157 7.30 -49.70 7.57
C ALA A 157 7.74 -50.18 8.97
N ASP A 158 7.25 -51.35 9.36
CA ASP A 158 7.66 -52.00 10.59
C ASP A 158 9.00 -52.74 10.36
N VAL A 159 10.05 -52.26 11.04
CA VAL A 159 11.45 -52.69 10.85
C VAL A 159 12.06 -53.08 12.18
N ALA A 160 13.21 -53.78 12.15
CA ALA A 160 13.89 -54.19 13.37
C ALA A 160 14.22 -52.98 14.26
N GLY A 161 13.72 -52.96 15.50
CA GLY A 161 13.77 -51.81 16.40
C GLY A 161 12.46 -51.03 16.54
N GLY A 162 11.42 -51.46 15.80
CA GLY A 162 10.09 -50.89 15.77
C GLY A 162 9.93 -49.71 14.82
N LEU A 163 8.68 -49.26 14.66
CA LEU A 163 8.34 -48.08 13.86
C LEU A 163 8.13 -46.83 14.72
N THR A 164 8.26 -45.67 14.10
CA THR A 164 7.85 -44.38 14.67
C THR A 164 7.09 -43.58 13.62
N LEU A 165 5.91 -43.09 13.98
CA LEU A 165 5.11 -42.16 13.18
C LEU A 165 5.19 -40.79 13.86
N SER A 166 5.51 -39.73 13.12
CA SER A 166 5.57 -38.36 13.68
C SER A 166 5.04 -37.34 12.67
N LEU A 167 4.23 -36.40 13.16
CA LEU A 167 3.67 -35.28 12.39
C LEU A 167 3.90 -33.98 13.15
N THR A 168 4.36 -32.94 12.44
CA THR A 168 4.52 -31.57 12.96
C THR A 168 3.77 -30.60 12.05
N MET A 169 2.62 -30.13 12.51
CA MET A 169 1.73 -29.20 11.81
C MET A 169 0.76 -28.59 12.82
N PRO A 170 0.29 -27.34 12.65
CA PRO A 170 -0.66 -26.73 13.57
C PRO A 170 -2.00 -27.48 13.60
N ASN A 171 -2.78 -27.23 14.65
CA ASN A 171 -4.20 -27.59 14.75
C ASN A 171 -4.53 -29.11 14.75
N ILE A 172 -3.60 -29.99 15.10
CA ILE A 172 -3.87 -31.43 15.22
C ILE A 172 -4.83 -31.64 16.41
N HIS A 173 -6.08 -32.03 16.14
CA HIS A 173 -7.10 -32.34 17.13
C HIS A 173 -7.27 -33.85 17.35
N SER A 174 -7.12 -34.64 16.29
CA SER A 174 -7.18 -36.09 16.39
C SER A 174 -6.24 -36.76 15.39
N ILE A 175 -5.86 -38.00 15.69
CA ILE A 175 -5.11 -38.85 14.76
C ILE A 175 -5.78 -40.21 14.59
N LEU A 176 -5.79 -40.69 13.34
CA LEU A 176 -6.22 -42.03 12.97
C LEU A 176 -5.01 -42.89 12.64
N LEU A 177 -4.85 -43.99 13.37
CA LEU A 177 -3.85 -45.00 13.13
C LEU A 177 -4.48 -46.17 12.36
N THR A 178 -3.91 -46.48 11.21
CA THR A 178 -4.29 -47.64 10.39
C THR A 178 -3.07 -48.50 10.10
N GLN A 179 -3.31 -49.76 9.74
CA GLN A 179 -2.23 -50.69 9.43
C GLN A 179 -2.48 -51.38 8.09
N ALA A 180 -1.38 -51.76 7.41
CA ALA A 180 -1.48 -52.57 6.21
C ALA A 180 -2.07 -53.97 6.52
N PRO A 181 -2.75 -54.61 5.55
CA PRO A 181 -3.28 -55.96 5.73
C PRO A 181 -2.19 -56.94 6.17
N GLY A 182 -2.44 -57.66 7.27
CA GLY A 182 -1.49 -58.64 7.83
C GLY A 182 -0.48 -58.08 8.83
N SER A 183 -0.46 -56.76 9.06
CA SER A 183 0.26 -56.17 10.19
C SER A 183 -0.38 -56.57 11.53
N LEU A 184 0.46 -56.74 12.56
CA LEU A 184 0.06 -57.01 13.94
C LEU A 184 0.81 -56.08 14.89
N ILE A 185 0.78 -54.77 14.62
CA ILE A 185 1.61 -53.80 15.34
C ILE A 185 0.83 -53.31 16.56
N ALA A 186 1.39 -53.42 17.76
CA ALA A 186 0.87 -52.69 18.91
C ALA A 186 1.52 -51.31 19.01
N PHE A 187 0.76 -50.29 19.39
CA PHE A 187 1.29 -48.94 19.53
C PHE A 187 1.64 -48.61 20.99
N ASP A 188 2.77 -47.94 21.19
CA ASP A 188 3.30 -47.50 22.48
C ASP A 188 3.88 -46.07 22.38
N ASP A 189 4.15 -45.45 23.53
CA ASP A 189 4.84 -44.16 23.65
C ASP A 189 4.20 -43.02 22.83
N LEU A 190 2.94 -42.70 23.13
CA LEU A 190 2.29 -41.52 22.56
C LEU A 190 2.94 -40.26 23.13
N THR A 191 3.57 -39.47 22.26
CA THR A 191 4.18 -38.18 22.58
C THR A 191 3.47 -37.06 21.82
N PHE A 192 3.13 -35.97 22.49
CA PHE A 192 2.53 -34.79 21.87
C PHE A 192 3.01 -33.51 22.54
N ASN A 193 3.01 -32.39 21.82
CA ASN A 193 3.27 -31.08 22.43
C ASN A 193 2.10 -30.66 23.33
N PRO A 194 2.30 -29.72 24.28
CA PRO A 194 1.24 -29.25 25.17
C PRO A 194 -0.07 -28.94 24.43
N LEU A 195 -1.18 -29.37 25.02
CA LEU A 195 -2.52 -29.15 24.48
C LEU A 195 -2.97 -27.72 24.78
N SER A 196 -3.52 -27.04 23.77
CA SER A 196 -4.16 -25.73 23.91
C SER A 196 -5.62 -25.79 23.47
N SER A 197 -6.44 -24.86 23.98
CA SER A 197 -7.85 -24.77 23.58
C SER A 197 -7.95 -24.51 22.07
N HIS A 198 -8.86 -25.20 21.39
CA HIS A 198 -9.15 -24.92 19.98
C HIS A 198 -9.93 -23.60 19.76
N VAL A 199 -10.46 -22.97 20.83
CA VAL A 199 -11.07 -21.64 20.71
C VAL A 199 -9.97 -20.62 20.42
N GLY A 200 -9.75 -20.32 19.14
CA GLY A 200 -8.91 -19.23 18.68
C GLY A 200 -9.41 -17.87 19.19
N GLN A 201 -8.60 -16.83 19.05
CA GLN A 201 -9.11 -15.48 19.21
C GLN A 201 -9.89 -15.11 17.95
N ALA A 202 -10.92 -14.28 18.09
CA ALA A 202 -11.58 -13.74 16.90
C ALA A 202 -10.57 -12.89 16.11
N PRO A 203 -10.67 -12.88 14.76
CA PRO A 203 -9.77 -12.09 13.92
C PRO A 203 -9.90 -10.59 14.20
N THR A 204 -8.91 -9.81 13.75
CA THR A 204 -8.94 -8.34 13.83
C THR A 204 -9.18 -7.75 12.44
N ALA A 205 -10.30 -7.04 12.28
CA ALA A 205 -10.60 -6.27 11.07
C ALA A 205 -9.75 -5.01 10.98
N ASN A 206 -9.33 -4.67 9.76
CA ASN A 206 -8.71 -3.41 9.41
C ASN A 206 -9.31 -2.92 8.09
N ALA A 207 -10.13 -1.86 8.14
CA ALA A 207 -10.85 -1.29 7.01
C ALA A 207 -10.00 -0.32 6.16
N GLY A 208 -8.75 -0.09 6.56
CA GLY A 208 -7.85 0.86 5.93
C GLY A 208 -8.07 2.31 6.39
N PRO A 209 -7.26 3.26 5.89
CA PRO A 209 -7.35 4.66 6.27
C PRO A 209 -8.57 5.37 5.65
N ASP A 210 -9.03 6.43 6.32
CA ASP A 210 -10.05 7.34 5.79
C ASP A 210 -9.62 7.97 4.45
N GLN A 211 -10.59 8.23 3.58
CA GLN A 211 -10.36 8.72 2.22
C GLN A 211 -11.04 10.08 2.00
N SER A 212 -10.43 10.92 1.16
CA SER A 212 -11.01 12.19 0.69
C SER A 212 -11.00 12.21 -0.84
N ILE A 213 -12.16 12.43 -1.44
CA ILE A 213 -12.41 12.31 -2.89
C ILE A 213 -13.45 13.35 -3.34
N HIS A 214 -13.64 13.50 -4.65
CA HIS A 214 -14.75 14.28 -5.22
C HIS A 214 -15.96 13.40 -5.55
N ALA A 215 -17.14 14.00 -5.55
CA ALA A 215 -18.38 13.32 -5.93
C ALA A 215 -18.31 12.81 -7.38
N GLY A 216 -18.89 11.64 -7.61
CA GLY A 216 -18.85 10.88 -8.87
C GLY A 216 -17.65 9.94 -9.00
N GLN A 217 -16.68 9.96 -8.08
CA GLN A 217 -15.51 9.10 -8.16
C GLN A 217 -15.76 7.68 -7.64
N LEU A 218 -15.01 6.72 -8.22
CA LEU A 218 -14.94 5.35 -7.73
C LEU A 218 -14.02 5.28 -6.52
N VAL A 219 -14.59 4.84 -5.40
CA VAL A 219 -13.89 4.57 -4.15
C VAL A 219 -13.54 3.09 -4.10
N THR A 220 -12.29 2.76 -3.76
CA THR A 220 -11.86 1.38 -3.48
C THR A 220 -11.46 1.29 -2.02
N LEU A 221 -12.08 0.38 -1.27
CA LEU A 221 -11.73 0.11 0.12
C LEU A 221 -10.68 -1.01 0.17
N ASP A 222 -9.91 -1.09 1.26
CA ASP A 222 -8.83 -2.06 1.39
C ASP A 222 -8.83 -2.73 2.77
N GLY A 223 -9.33 -3.96 2.81
CA GLY A 223 -9.40 -4.80 4.01
C GLY A 223 -8.17 -5.69 4.22
N THR A 224 -7.19 -5.65 3.31
CA THR A 224 -6.09 -6.63 3.27
C THR A 224 -5.14 -6.54 4.48
N GLY A 225 -5.23 -5.47 5.27
CA GLY A 225 -4.53 -5.33 6.54
C GLY A 225 -5.17 -6.08 7.72
N SER A 226 -6.29 -6.78 7.50
CA SER A 226 -6.94 -7.62 8.52
C SER A 226 -6.09 -8.87 8.80
N PHE A 227 -6.07 -9.34 10.03
CA PHE A 227 -5.21 -10.46 10.42
C PHE A 227 -5.85 -11.34 11.50
N ASP A 228 -5.33 -12.55 11.60
CA ASP A 228 -5.70 -13.56 12.57
C ASP A 228 -4.48 -14.41 12.94
N ASP A 229 -4.41 -14.92 14.16
CA ASP A 229 -3.22 -15.61 14.67
C ASP A 229 -3.17 -17.10 14.30
N ASN A 230 -4.32 -17.71 14.06
CA ASN A 230 -4.53 -19.12 13.70
C ASN A 230 -5.05 -19.30 12.25
N THR A 231 -5.48 -18.23 11.58
CA THR A 231 -5.96 -18.26 10.18
C THR A 231 -5.08 -17.41 9.28
N ALA A 232 -4.59 -18.00 8.18
CA ALA A 232 -3.89 -17.24 7.15
C ALA A 232 -4.84 -16.19 6.54
N THR A 233 -4.37 -14.95 6.35
CA THR A 233 -5.21 -13.81 5.91
C THR A 233 -6.02 -14.09 4.63
N GLU A 234 -5.49 -14.88 3.70
CA GLU A 234 -6.18 -15.28 2.47
C GLU A 234 -7.44 -16.15 2.69
N ASN A 235 -7.58 -16.75 3.86
CA ASN A 235 -8.71 -17.58 4.25
C ASN A 235 -9.76 -16.83 5.07
N LEU A 236 -9.54 -15.54 5.38
CA LEU A 236 -10.55 -14.72 6.05
C LEU A 236 -11.73 -14.43 5.12
N ILE A 237 -12.93 -14.52 5.68
CA ILE A 237 -14.17 -14.15 5.00
C ILE A 237 -14.46 -12.68 5.30
N PHE A 238 -14.53 -11.85 4.26
CA PHE A 238 -14.77 -10.41 4.38
C PHE A 238 -16.26 -10.10 4.28
N ALA A 239 -16.75 -9.20 5.12
CA ALA A 239 -18.12 -8.70 5.07
C ALA A 239 -18.14 -7.18 5.26
N TRP A 240 -18.33 -6.46 4.17
CA TRP A 240 -18.45 -5.01 4.15
C TRP A 240 -19.91 -4.56 4.14
N THR A 241 -20.21 -3.51 4.91
CA THR A 241 -21.51 -2.84 4.89
C THR A 241 -21.31 -1.35 4.76
N LEU A 242 -22.02 -0.72 3.82
CA LEU A 242 -22.11 0.74 3.76
C LEU A 242 -23.10 1.21 4.82
N THR A 243 -22.60 1.67 5.96
CA THR A 243 -23.39 1.99 7.16
C THR A 243 -24.00 3.37 7.11
N SER A 244 -23.39 4.31 6.38
CA SER A 244 -23.96 5.63 6.12
C SER A 244 -23.57 6.15 4.74
N LYS A 245 -24.43 7.00 4.19
CA LYS A 245 -24.23 7.75 2.94
C LYS A 245 -25.06 9.04 2.98
N PRO A 246 -24.73 10.04 2.14
CA PRO A 246 -25.49 11.29 2.06
C PRO A 246 -26.97 11.07 1.69
N ASP A 247 -27.85 11.94 2.18
CA ASP A 247 -29.27 11.90 1.85
C ASP A 247 -29.49 12.01 0.33
N GLY A 248 -30.29 11.08 -0.23
CA GLY A 248 -30.52 10.99 -1.68
C GLY A 248 -29.46 10.20 -2.45
N SER A 249 -28.37 9.77 -1.81
CA SER A 249 -27.34 8.93 -2.45
C SER A 249 -27.89 7.54 -2.81
N SER A 250 -27.57 7.09 -4.01
CA SER A 250 -27.87 5.75 -4.53
C SER A 250 -26.71 4.77 -4.38
N ALA A 251 -25.59 5.19 -3.77
CA ALA A 251 -24.38 4.40 -3.61
C ALA A 251 -24.66 3.02 -2.98
N THR A 252 -24.00 2.00 -3.55
CA THR A 252 -24.00 0.60 -3.09
C THR A 252 -22.61 0.00 -3.28
N LEU A 253 -22.23 -0.93 -2.41
CA LEU A 253 -20.95 -1.65 -2.52
C LEU A 253 -21.04 -2.73 -3.61
N SER A 254 -20.04 -2.76 -4.48
CA SER A 254 -19.73 -3.86 -5.37
C SER A 254 -18.65 -4.75 -4.73
N GLY A 255 -18.87 -6.06 -4.74
CA GLY A 255 -17.93 -7.02 -4.14
C GLY A 255 -17.81 -6.91 -2.63
N ALA A 256 -18.91 -6.61 -1.93
CA ALA A 256 -18.94 -6.41 -0.47
C ALA A 256 -18.42 -7.60 0.35
N ASN A 257 -18.27 -8.78 -0.25
CA ASN A 257 -17.69 -9.98 0.35
C ASN A 257 -16.22 -10.23 -0.03
N THR A 258 -15.54 -9.24 -0.61
CA THR A 258 -14.14 -9.33 -1.04
C THR A 258 -13.25 -8.48 -0.15
N SER A 259 -11.94 -8.72 -0.17
CA SER A 259 -10.97 -7.92 0.57
C SER A 259 -10.83 -6.48 0.06
N ARG A 260 -11.25 -6.19 -1.18
CA ARG A 260 -11.14 -4.85 -1.80
C ARG A 260 -12.43 -4.49 -2.57
N PRO A 261 -13.54 -4.21 -1.87
CA PRO A 261 -14.79 -3.79 -2.51
C PRO A 261 -14.66 -2.35 -3.03
N SER A 262 -15.64 -1.94 -3.81
CA SER A 262 -15.71 -0.56 -4.32
C SER A 262 -17.13 -0.03 -4.36
N PHE A 263 -17.27 1.30 -4.39
CA PHE A 263 -18.53 1.98 -4.66
C PHE A 263 -18.27 3.33 -5.34
N VAL A 264 -19.30 3.92 -5.94
CA VAL A 264 -19.20 5.30 -6.46
C VAL A 264 -19.79 6.24 -5.43
N ALA A 265 -19.02 7.23 -4.99
CA ALA A 265 -19.49 8.29 -4.11
C ALA A 265 -20.28 9.32 -4.94
N ASP A 266 -21.55 9.03 -5.22
CA ASP A 266 -22.36 9.75 -6.21
C ASP A 266 -22.74 11.18 -5.81
N LEU A 267 -22.73 11.50 -4.51
CA LEU A 267 -23.00 12.83 -3.97
C LEU A 267 -21.91 13.31 -3.00
N PRO A 268 -21.72 14.64 -2.86
CA PRO A 268 -20.91 15.21 -1.79
C PRO A 268 -21.47 14.87 -0.41
N GLY A 269 -20.60 14.70 0.57
CA GLY A 269 -20.92 14.35 1.95
C GLY A 269 -20.08 13.19 2.47
N VAL A 270 -20.50 12.62 3.59
CA VAL A 270 -19.76 11.56 4.28
C VAL A 270 -20.39 10.20 4.00
N TYR A 271 -19.56 9.24 3.62
CA TYR A 271 -19.89 7.82 3.56
C TYR A 271 -19.10 7.09 4.65
N ALA A 272 -19.71 6.10 5.28
CA ALA A 272 -19.01 5.19 6.19
C ALA A 272 -19.23 3.75 5.77
N ALA A 273 -18.14 2.99 5.68
CA ALA A 273 -18.18 1.56 5.40
C ALA A 273 -17.56 0.80 6.57
N SER A 274 -18.25 -0.22 7.06
CA SER A 274 -17.79 -1.08 8.13
C SER A 274 -17.37 -2.44 7.59
N LEU A 275 -16.22 -2.92 8.06
CA LEU A 275 -15.69 -4.26 7.80
C LEU A 275 -15.81 -5.13 9.03
N ILE A 276 -16.35 -6.34 8.84
CA ILE A 276 -16.19 -7.48 9.75
C ILE A 276 -15.47 -8.59 8.97
N VAL A 277 -14.53 -9.25 9.62
CA VAL A 277 -13.88 -10.47 9.09
C VAL A 277 -14.24 -11.66 9.95
N THR A 278 -14.40 -12.82 9.32
CA THR A 278 -14.68 -14.10 10.00
C THR A 278 -13.59 -15.11 9.63
N ASP A 279 -13.10 -15.82 10.63
CA ASP A 279 -12.08 -16.87 10.46
C ASP A 279 -12.69 -18.20 9.96
N VAL A 280 -11.84 -19.21 9.79
CA VAL A 280 -12.27 -20.55 9.36
C VAL A 280 -13.04 -21.32 10.42
N ASP A 281 -12.90 -20.92 11.69
CA ASP A 281 -13.57 -21.50 12.85
C ASP A 281 -14.95 -20.85 13.10
N GLY A 282 -15.29 -19.80 12.33
CA GLY A 282 -16.56 -19.08 12.38
C GLY A 282 -16.61 -17.92 13.38
N LEU A 283 -15.48 -17.57 14.02
CA LEU A 283 -15.40 -16.40 14.91
C LEU A 283 -15.31 -15.12 14.08
N SER A 284 -16.11 -14.12 14.46
CA SER A 284 -16.17 -12.83 13.77
C SER A 284 -15.51 -11.72 14.58
N SER A 285 -14.79 -10.84 13.91
CA SER A 285 -14.15 -9.68 14.50
C SER A 285 -15.18 -8.67 15.07
N ALA A 286 -14.69 -7.76 15.92
CA ALA A 286 -15.37 -6.47 16.08
C ALA A 286 -15.36 -5.71 14.74
N PRO A 287 -16.35 -4.85 14.47
CA PRO A 287 -16.36 -4.05 13.26
C PRO A 287 -15.27 -2.98 13.29
N ASP A 288 -14.56 -2.82 12.19
CA ASP A 288 -13.74 -1.63 11.91
C ASP A 288 -14.45 -0.75 10.86
N THR A 289 -14.22 0.56 10.87
CA THR A 289 -14.93 1.50 10.00
C THR A 289 -13.96 2.45 9.31
N VAL A 290 -14.14 2.59 7.99
CA VAL A 290 -13.47 3.60 7.17
C VAL A 290 -14.47 4.69 6.76
N VAL A 291 -14.03 5.94 6.88
CA VAL A 291 -14.81 7.12 6.50
C VAL A 291 -14.32 7.67 5.17
N VAL A 292 -15.24 7.97 4.27
CA VAL A 292 -14.95 8.57 2.97
C VAL A 292 -15.66 9.91 2.87
N SER A 293 -14.87 10.97 2.84
CA SER A 293 -15.36 12.35 2.70
C SER A 293 -15.36 12.75 1.23
N SER A 294 -16.55 13.03 0.68
CA SER A 294 -16.74 13.44 -0.71
C SER A 294 -17.05 14.93 -0.80
N SER A 295 -16.32 15.68 -1.62
CA SER A 295 -16.58 17.11 -1.90
C SER A 295 -17.07 17.33 -3.34
N THR A 296 -17.60 18.52 -3.61
CA THR A 296 -17.84 18.97 -4.99
C THR A 296 -16.52 19.46 -5.59
N ASN A 297 -16.22 19.09 -6.84
CA ASN A 297 -15.06 19.62 -7.55
C ASN A 297 -15.25 21.11 -7.89
N SER A 298 -14.21 21.91 -7.74
CA SER A 298 -14.17 23.31 -8.17
C SER A 298 -13.43 23.42 -9.49
N ALA A 299 -13.91 24.29 -10.39
CA ALA A 299 -13.18 24.54 -11.63
C ALA A 299 -11.88 25.33 -11.35
N PRO A 300 -10.82 25.11 -12.14
CA PRO A 300 -9.57 25.84 -11.99
C PRO A 300 -9.71 27.30 -12.40
N VAL A 301 -8.67 28.09 -12.12
CA VAL A 301 -8.51 29.47 -12.60
C VAL A 301 -7.30 29.52 -13.52
N ALA A 302 -7.52 29.91 -14.77
CA ALA A 302 -6.46 30.15 -15.74
C ALA A 302 -5.86 31.55 -15.54
N ASP A 303 -4.54 31.66 -15.62
CA ASP A 303 -3.79 32.91 -15.70
C ASP A 303 -2.76 32.76 -16.81
N ALA A 304 -2.95 33.47 -17.93
CA ALA A 304 -2.07 33.45 -19.10
C ALA A 304 -0.91 34.46 -19.00
N GLY A 305 -0.85 35.23 -17.91
CA GLY A 305 0.08 36.33 -17.71
C GLY A 305 -0.36 37.65 -18.38
N PRO A 306 0.38 38.75 -18.13
CA PRO A 306 0.06 40.05 -18.70
C PRO A 306 0.38 40.14 -20.19
N ASP A 307 -0.32 41.03 -20.90
CA ASP A 307 -0.03 41.40 -22.28
C ASP A 307 1.44 41.81 -22.49
N GLN A 308 1.99 41.44 -23.65
CA GLN A 308 3.41 41.62 -23.98
C GLN A 308 3.61 42.47 -25.24
N GLY A 309 4.79 43.08 -25.35
CA GLY A 309 5.23 43.81 -26.54
C GLY A 309 6.59 43.32 -27.00
N THR A 310 6.76 43.07 -28.29
CA THR A 310 8.05 42.64 -28.86
C THR A 310 8.21 43.03 -30.33
N PHE A 311 9.25 42.55 -30.98
CA PHE A 311 9.50 42.74 -32.41
C PHE A 311 9.65 41.40 -33.14
N VAL A 312 9.47 41.44 -34.46
CA VAL A 312 9.61 40.26 -35.34
C VAL A 312 10.97 39.59 -35.15
N GLY A 313 10.99 38.27 -34.97
CA GLY A 313 12.20 37.47 -34.80
C GLY A 313 12.73 37.40 -33.36
N ASN A 314 12.10 38.10 -32.41
CA ASN A 314 12.41 37.96 -30.99
C ASN A 314 11.55 36.88 -30.33
N ALA A 315 12.17 35.91 -29.66
CA ALA A 315 11.44 34.83 -29.02
C ALA A 315 10.59 35.37 -27.85
N VAL A 316 9.34 34.93 -27.78
CA VAL A 316 8.38 35.23 -26.71
C VAL A 316 8.23 34.01 -25.83
N SER A 317 8.24 34.22 -24.51
CA SER A 317 7.89 33.22 -23.51
C SER A 317 6.55 33.59 -22.89
N LEU A 318 5.63 32.63 -22.87
CA LEU A 318 4.37 32.75 -22.14
C LEU A 318 4.54 32.06 -20.77
N ASP A 319 3.72 32.44 -19.80
CA ASP A 319 3.78 31.89 -18.45
C ASP A 319 2.38 31.69 -17.88
N GLY A 320 1.95 30.43 -17.88
CA GLY A 320 0.71 29.97 -17.27
C GLY A 320 0.85 29.48 -15.83
N SER A 321 2.05 29.55 -15.24
CA SER A 321 2.37 28.90 -13.95
C SER A 321 1.60 29.45 -12.75
N LYS A 322 0.95 30.61 -12.90
CA LYS A 322 0.07 31.20 -11.89
C LYS A 322 -1.36 30.66 -11.93
N SER A 323 -1.68 29.83 -12.93
CA SER A 323 -2.95 29.11 -12.95
C SER A 323 -3.03 28.18 -11.74
N GLN A 324 -4.20 28.12 -11.12
CA GLN A 324 -4.37 27.44 -9.84
C GLN A 324 -5.74 26.76 -9.75
N ASP A 325 -5.77 25.63 -9.07
CA ASP A 325 -7.00 24.94 -8.72
C ASP A 325 -7.37 25.21 -7.24
N PRO A 326 -8.62 25.60 -6.93
CA PRO A 326 -9.05 25.81 -5.54
C PRO A 326 -8.92 24.56 -4.65
N ASP A 327 -9.06 23.37 -5.21
CA ASP A 327 -8.94 22.08 -4.53
C ASP A 327 -7.49 21.56 -4.53
N SER A 328 -6.55 22.35 -5.07
CA SER A 328 -5.12 22.04 -5.21
C SER A 328 -4.83 20.84 -6.13
N ASP A 329 -5.72 20.58 -7.07
CA ASP A 329 -5.56 19.53 -8.06
C ASP A 329 -4.48 19.84 -9.10
N THR A 330 -3.93 18.77 -9.68
CA THR A 330 -2.90 18.88 -10.72
C THR A 330 -3.53 19.37 -12.03
N LEU A 331 -3.06 20.51 -12.51
CA LEU A 331 -3.53 21.12 -13.76
C LEU A 331 -2.83 20.56 -15.00
N ARG A 332 -3.60 20.44 -16.08
CA ARG A 332 -3.09 20.25 -17.43
C ARG A 332 -3.21 21.54 -18.22
N PHE A 333 -2.19 21.86 -19.00
CA PHE A 333 -2.09 23.09 -19.78
C PHE A 333 -2.29 22.79 -21.26
N SER A 334 -3.00 23.66 -21.97
CA SER A 334 -3.09 23.65 -23.42
C SER A 334 -3.17 25.08 -23.93
N TRP A 335 -2.33 25.41 -24.90
CA TRP A 335 -2.25 26.73 -25.50
C TRP A 335 -2.60 26.69 -26.97
N THR A 336 -3.38 27.68 -27.41
CA THR A 336 -3.63 27.95 -28.83
C THR A 336 -3.14 29.34 -29.19
N LEU A 337 -2.62 29.50 -30.42
CA LEU A 337 -2.10 30.78 -30.90
C LEU A 337 -2.89 31.24 -32.13
N ALA A 338 -3.58 32.38 -31.99
CA ALA A 338 -4.14 33.11 -33.12
C ALA A 338 -3.09 34.10 -33.65
N THR A 339 -2.78 33.99 -34.94
CA THR A 339 -1.69 34.75 -35.57
C THR A 339 -2.21 35.79 -36.58
N PRO A 340 -1.47 36.88 -36.84
CA PRO A 340 -1.76 37.80 -37.92
C PRO A 340 -1.74 37.13 -39.30
N VAL A 341 -2.40 37.76 -40.28
CA VAL A 341 -2.40 37.31 -41.68
C VAL A 341 -0.98 37.23 -42.22
N GLY A 342 -0.62 36.09 -42.82
CA GLY A 342 0.69 35.85 -43.40
C GLY A 342 1.73 35.27 -42.43
N SER A 343 1.42 35.21 -41.13
CA SER A 343 2.26 34.54 -40.14
C SER A 343 2.24 33.02 -40.31
N LYS A 344 3.37 32.39 -39.99
CA LYS A 344 3.55 30.94 -39.82
C LYS A 344 4.05 30.58 -38.42
N ALA A 345 4.01 31.53 -37.48
CA ALA A 345 4.46 31.29 -36.12
C ALA A 345 3.64 30.18 -35.45
N ALA A 346 4.31 29.35 -34.65
CA ALA A 346 3.70 28.27 -33.90
C ALA A 346 4.32 28.18 -32.50
N LEU A 347 3.52 27.69 -31.55
CA LEU A 347 3.98 27.45 -30.18
C LEU A 347 4.87 26.21 -30.12
N ALA A 348 6.03 26.34 -29.49
CA ALA A 348 6.82 25.25 -28.98
C ALA A 348 6.38 24.95 -27.54
N GLY A 349 6.06 23.69 -27.25
CA GLY A 349 5.62 23.27 -25.91
C GLY A 349 4.19 23.70 -25.56
N ALA A 350 3.27 23.73 -26.52
CA ALA A 350 1.88 24.18 -26.32
C ALA A 350 1.09 23.47 -25.19
N THR A 351 1.60 22.38 -24.61
CA THR A 351 1.00 21.68 -23.47
C THR A 351 1.79 21.84 -22.16
N THR A 352 2.74 22.76 -22.11
CA THR A 352 3.51 23.08 -20.89
C THR A 352 2.96 24.34 -20.23
N ALA A 353 3.37 24.59 -18.98
CA ALA A 353 3.06 25.84 -18.29
C ALA A 353 3.75 27.06 -18.93
N SER A 354 4.83 26.87 -19.69
CA SER A 354 5.63 27.97 -20.25
C SER A 354 6.03 27.68 -21.70
N PRO A 355 5.09 27.78 -22.66
CA PRO A 355 5.41 27.64 -24.08
C PRO A 355 6.14 28.88 -24.61
N THR A 356 6.79 28.72 -25.76
CA THR A 356 7.46 29.81 -26.46
C THR A 356 7.03 29.87 -27.92
N PHE A 357 7.17 31.04 -28.56
CA PHE A 357 7.07 31.16 -30.01
C PHE A 357 7.92 32.33 -30.50
N THR A 358 8.23 32.35 -31.80
CA THR A 358 8.91 33.47 -32.43
C THR A 358 7.97 34.08 -33.48
N PRO A 359 7.53 35.34 -33.31
CA PRO A 359 6.68 36.01 -34.29
C PRO A 359 7.49 36.33 -35.55
N ASP A 360 6.89 36.13 -36.71
CA ASP A 360 7.54 36.25 -38.03
C ASP A 360 6.99 37.41 -38.87
N VAL A 361 5.86 37.98 -38.47
CA VAL A 361 5.26 39.19 -39.06
C VAL A 361 4.81 40.17 -37.98
N PRO A 362 4.81 41.49 -38.24
CA PRO A 362 4.25 42.46 -37.31
C PRO A 362 2.72 42.29 -37.23
N GLY A 363 2.15 42.54 -36.05
CA GLY A 363 0.73 42.40 -35.78
C GLY A 363 0.43 41.94 -34.35
N SER A 364 -0.84 41.67 -34.07
CA SER A 364 -1.29 41.16 -32.78
C SER A 364 -1.38 39.63 -32.82
N TYR A 365 -0.70 38.98 -31.89
CA TYR A 365 -0.80 37.54 -31.65
C TYR A 365 -1.60 37.34 -30.36
N THR A 366 -2.61 36.47 -30.36
CA THR A 366 -3.37 36.16 -29.14
C THR A 366 -3.11 34.71 -28.78
N ALA A 367 -2.48 34.49 -27.64
CA ALA A 367 -2.29 33.15 -27.08
C ALA A 367 -3.36 32.91 -26.02
N THR A 368 -4.15 31.85 -26.18
CA THR A 368 -5.19 31.45 -25.24
C THR A 368 -4.72 30.22 -24.49
N LEU A 369 -4.61 30.35 -23.17
CA LEU A 369 -4.40 29.25 -22.24
C LEU A 369 -5.73 28.60 -21.91
N THR A 370 -5.76 27.28 -21.96
CA THR A 370 -6.81 26.45 -21.37
C THR A 370 -6.17 25.58 -20.30
N VAL A 371 -6.72 25.63 -19.08
CA VAL A 371 -6.36 24.73 -17.98
C VAL A 371 -7.53 23.84 -17.63
N ASN A 372 -7.23 22.58 -17.35
CA ASN A 372 -8.22 21.63 -16.85
C ASN A 372 -7.64 20.79 -15.71
N ASP A 373 -8.49 20.44 -14.76
CA ASP A 373 -8.19 19.48 -13.71
C ASP A 373 -8.58 18.04 -14.14
N PRO A 374 -8.21 16.99 -13.36
CA PRO A 374 -8.53 15.59 -13.67
C PRO A 374 -9.96 15.15 -13.31
N PHE A 375 -10.69 15.93 -12.52
CA PHE A 375 -12.00 15.60 -11.94
C PHE A 375 -13.17 16.34 -12.60
N GLY A 376 -12.85 17.22 -13.56
CA GLY A 376 -13.78 17.92 -14.42
C GLY A 376 -13.85 19.41 -14.10
N GLY A 377 -13.33 20.24 -14.99
CA GLY A 377 -13.34 21.68 -14.84
C GLY A 377 -12.43 22.27 -15.91
N VAL A 378 -12.85 23.38 -16.52
CA VAL A 378 -12.08 24.02 -17.59
C VAL A 378 -12.14 25.51 -17.38
N ALA A 379 -10.97 26.15 -17.41
CA ALA A 379 -10.86 27.59 -17.44
C ALA A 379 -9.96 28.03 -18.59
N THR A 380 -10.23 29.22 -19.11
CA THR A 380 -9.45 29.81 -20.19
C THR A 380 -9.08 31.24 -19.85
N ASP A 381 -7.87 31.64 -20.22
CA ASP A 381 -7.41 33.02 -20.18
C ASP A 381 -6.58 33.33 -21.42
N SER A 382 -6.39 34.60 -21.78
CA SER A 382 -5.67 34.98 -22.99
C SER A 382 -4.72 36.14 -22.75
N VAL A 383 -3.57 36.05 -23.42
CA VAL A 383 -2.53 37.08 -23.45
C VAL A 383 -2.34 37.58 -24.88
N VAL A 384 -2.29 38.91 -25.03
CA VAL A 384 -2.04 39.57 -26.31
C VAL A 384 -0.57 39.97 -26.41
N VAL A 385 0.08 39.55 -27.49
CA VAL A 385 1.45 39.91 -27.83
C VAL A 385 1.43 40.87 -29.03
N SER A 386 1.76 42.13 -28.76
CA SER A 386 1.85 43.17 -29.78
C SER A 386 3.24 43.18 -30.41
N VAL A 387 3.32 42.83 -31.70
CA VAL A 387 4.59 42.68 -32.44
C VAL A 387 4.74 43.80 -33.46
N VAL A 388 5.87 44.50 -33.43
CA VAL A 388 6.24 45.52 -34.42
C VAL A 388 7.47 45.07 -35.23
N THR A 389 7.87 45.85 -36.24
CA THR A 389 9.14 45.62 -36.93
C THR A 389 10.33 45.93 -36.02
N GLY A 390 11.48 45.31 -36.26
CA GLY A 390 12.71 45.63 -35.52
C GLY A 390 13.07 47.11 -35.56
N ALA A 391 12.89 47.76 -36.73
CA ALA A 391 13.10 49.19 -36.89
C ALA A 391 12.15 50.04 -36.03
N GLN A 392 10.84 49.71 -36.00
CA GLN A 392 9.87 50.44 -35.18
C GLN A 392 10.12 50.26 -33.69
N PHE A 393 10.54 49.06 -33.27
CA PHE A 393 10.94 48.80 -31.90
C PHE A 393 12.18 49.61 -31.52
N ALA A 394 13.23 49.56 -32.36
CA ALA A 394 14.45 50.34 -32.15
C ALA A 394 14.18 51.86 -32.10
N GLU A 395 13.24 52.35 -32.92
CA GLU A 395 12.79 53.75 -32.87
C GLU A 395 12.15 54.08 -31.52
N ASN A 396 11.22 53.23 -31.04
CA ASN A 396 10.56 53.41 -29.75
C ASN A 396 11.56 53.42 -28.59
N GLU A 397 12.53 52.50 -28.59
CA GLU A 397 13.58 52.45 -27.56
C GLU A 397 14.52 53.67 -27.66
N ALA A 398 14.89 54.11 -28.87
CA ALA A 398 15.68 55.32 -29.06
C ALA A 398 14.95 56.60 -28.57
N VAL A 399 13.64 56.69 -28.79
CA VAL A 399 12.79 57.78 -28.27
C VAL A 399 12.75 57.76 -26.74
N LYS A 400 12.60 56.59 -26.11
CA LYS A 400 12.68 56.45 -24.65
C LYS A 400 14.04 56.89 -24.11
N ALA A 401 15.13 56.47 -24.76
CA ALA A 401 16.49 56.87 -24.39
C ALA A 401 16.68 58.38 -24.54
N LEU A 402 16.16 58.99 -25.61
CA LEU A 402 16.20 60.43 -25.84
C LEU A 402 15.48 61.21 -24.74
N ASN A 403 14.29 60.76 -24.35
CA ASN A 403 13.52 61.34 -23.25
C ASN A 403 14.25 61.21 -21.91
N LEU A 404 14.85 60.04 -21.65
CA LEU A 404 15.64 59.79 -20.44
C LEU A 404 16.84 60.74 -20.35
N ILE A 405 17.59 60.92 -21.44
CA ILE A 405 18.72 61.87 -21.51
C ILE A 405 18.25 63.31 -21.32
N GLY A 406 17.10 63.67 -21.89
CA GLY A 406 16.48 64.99 -21.70
C GLY A 406 16.12 65.29 -20.24
N ALA A 407 15.75 64.26 -19.48
CA ALA A 407 15.39 64.37 -18.06
C ALA A 407 16.58 64.37 -17.09
N LEU A 408 17.82 64.12 -17.56
CA LEU A 408 19.00 64.08 -16.69
C LEU A 408 19.30 65.44 -16.04
N ARG A 409 19.70 65.40 -14.78
CA ARG A 409 20.12 66.60 -14.04
C ARG A 409 21.54 67.01 -14.43
N PRO A 410 21.91 68.31 -14.32
CA PRO A 410 23.24 68.80 -14.70
C PRO A 410 24.40 68.02 -14.07
N GLU A 411 24.25 67.56 -12.84
CA GLU A 411 25.23 66.76 -12.09
C GLU A 411 25.38 65.30 -12.58
N GLN A 412 24.40 64.79 -13.35
CA GLN A 412 24.40 63.42 -13.87
C GLN A 412 25.05 63.31 -15.25
N VAL A 413 25.54 64.43 -15.80
CA VAL A 413 26.25 64.47 -17.08
C VAL A 413 27.54 65.26 -16.92
N THR A 414 28.53 64.89 -17.72
CA THR A 414 29.86 65.52 -17.71
C THR A 414 29.86 66.96 -18.22
N SER A 415 28.93 67.33 -19.11
CA SER A 415 28.68 68.72 -19.53
C SER A 415 27.35 68.85 -20.27
N ARG A 416 26.82 70.08 -20.38
CA ARG A 416 25.65 70.38 -21.23
C ARG A 416 25.91 70.04 -22.70
N GLY A 417 27.14 70.28 -23.19
CA GLY A 417 27.53 69.95 -24.56
C GLY A 417 27.46 68.45 -24.84
N ASN A 418 27.93 67.63 -23.90
CA ASN A 418 27.90 66.17 -24.03
C ASN A 418 26.47 65.63 -23.99
N ARG A 419 25.59 66.19 -23.16
CA ARG A 419 24.17 65.86 -23.19
C ARG A 419 23.55 66.18 -24.56
N ASN A 420 23.76 67.38 -25.08
CA ASN A 420 23.23 67.78 -26.38
C ASN A 420 23.75 66.86 -27.50
N ALA A 421 25.03 66.47 -27.46
CA ALA A 421 25.61 65.57 -28.42
C ALA A 421 25.00 64.15 -28.36
N LEU A 422 24.71 63.63 -27.16
CA LEU A 422 23.96 62.38 -27.00
C LEU A 422 22.55 62.46 -27.57
N GLN A 423 21.83 63.55 -27.28
CA GLN A 423 20.49 63.79 -27.84
C GLN A 423 20.53 63.88 -29.37
N GLU A 424 21.57 64.49 -29.92
CA GLU A 424 21.80 64.56 -31.36
C GLU A 424 22.06 63.18 -31.97
N TYR A 425 22.85 62.32 -31.33
CA TYR A 425 23.03 60.94 -31.79
C TYR A 425 21.70 60.19 -31.88
N LEU A 426 20.85 60.27 -30.85
CA LEU A 426 19.56 59.59 -30.84
C LEU A 426 18.56 60.20 -31.82
N THR A 427 18.54 61.53 -31.96
CA THR A 427 17.67 62.21 -32.93
C THR A 427 18.04 61.82 -34.37
N GLN A 428 19.34 61.76 -34.68
CA GLN A 428 19.81 61.27 -35.97
C GLN A 428 19.51 59.78 -36.16
N ALA A 429 19.68 58.95 -35.12
CA ALA A 429 19.33 57.53 -35.19
C ALA A 429 17.84 57.32 -35.55
N ILE A 430 16.94 58.05 -34.89
CA ILE A 430 15.49 58.03 -35.15
C ILE A 430 15.21 58.44 -36.61
N ALA A 431 15.80 59.53 -37.09
CA ALA A 431 15.63 59.96 -38.48
C ALA A 431 16.13 58.91 -39.49
N PHE A 432 17.26 58.25 -39.21
CA PHE A 432 17.77 57.17 -40.04
C PHE A 432 16.86 55.93 -40.02
N LEU A 433 16.27 55.58 -38.87
CA LEU A 433 15.29 54.49 -38.77
C LEU A 433 14.04 54.77 -39.62
N GLN A 434 13.52 55.99 -39.54
CA GLN A 434 12.37 56.43 -40.34
C GLN A 434 12.67 56.47 -41.85
N ALA A 435 13.92 56.75 -42.22
CA ALA A 435 14.39 56.76 -43.60
C ALA A 435 14.77 55.36 -44.15
N GLY A 436 14.78 54.32 -43.30
CA GLY A 436 15.23 52.98 -43.68
C GLY A 436 16.76 52.82 -43.78
N GLU A 437 17.54 53.77 -43.26
CA GLU A 437 19.01 53.76 -43.27
C GLU A 437 19.59 53.03 -42.04
N PHE A 438 19.31 51.73 -41.91
CA PHE A 438 19.57 50.98 -40.67
C PHE A 438 21.05 50.92 -40.26
N ASP A 439 21.98 50.89 -41.19
CA ASP A 439 23.43 50.95 -40.88
C ASP A 439 23.84 52.29 -40.25
N GLN A 440 23.24 53.39 -40.70
CA GLN A 440 23.51 54.71 -40.14
C GLN A 440 22.87 54.85 -38.76
N ALA A 441 21.63 54.34 -38.61
CA ALA A 441 20.98 54.26 -37.31
C ALA A 441 21.81 53.46 -36.30
N ARG A 442 22.28 52.26 -36.67
CA ARG A 442 23.12 51.40 -35.83
C ARG A 442 24.38 52.13 -35.39
N LYS A 443 25.10 52.78 -36.31
CA LYS A 443 26.29 53.59 -36.00
C LYS A 443 26.01 54.69 -34.97
N LYS A 444 24.83 55.33 -35.02
CA LYS A 444 24.46 56.38 -34.08
C LYS A 444 24.08 55.82 -32.71
N LEU A 445 23.34 54.71 -32.68
CA LEU A 445 22.99 54.00 -31.45
C LEU A 445 24.25 53.45 -30.74
N THR A 446 25.18 52.83 -31.48
CA THR A 446 26.46 52.37 -30.93
C THR A 446 27.27 53.52 -30.35
N LYS A 447 27.35 54.66 -31.05
CA LYS A 447 28.03 55.85 -30.52
C LYS A 447 27.38 56.43 -29.27
N ALA A 448 26.08 56.25 -29.08
CA ALA A 448 25.41 56.63 -27.84
C ALA A 448 25.73 55.62 -26.72
N LEU A 449 25.72 54.32 -27.04
CA LEU A 449 26.02 53.24 -26.12
C LEU A 449 27.44 53.36 -25.53
N GLU A 450 28.45 53.55 -26.39
CA GLU A 450 29.88 53.78 -26.05
C GLU A 450 30.14 55.03 -25.17
N ARG A 451 29.10 55.80 -24.82
CA ARG A 451 29.16 56.98 -23.96
C ARG A 451 28.37 56.82 -22.67
N THR A 452 27.80 55.63 -22.46
CA THR A 452 26.86 55.32 -21.39
C THR A 452 27.01 53.89 -20.87
N ASP A 453 28.05 53.16 -21.26
CA ASP A 453 28.22 51.73 -21.00
C ASP A 453 29.17 51.39 -19.85
N GLY A 454 30.01 52.33 -19.38
CA GLY A 454 31.03 52.06 -18.36
C GLY A 454 30.48 51.45 -17.07
N CYS A 455 29.33 51.89 -16.56
CA CYS A 455 28.73 51.26 -15.38
C CYS A 455 28.22 49.83 -15.64
N ALA A 456 27.74 49.54 -16.85
CA ALA A 456 27.25 48.21 -17.20
C ALA A 456 28.40 47.22 -17.45
N LEU A 457 29.52 47.70 -18.00
CA LEU A 457 30.67 46.88 -18.37
C LEU A 457 31.73 46.79 -17.27
N GLU A 458 32.00 47.90 -16.57
CA GLU A 458 33.12 48.06 -15.62
C GLU A 458 32.65 48.44 -14.20
N GLY A 459 31.34 48.58 -13.98
CA GLY A 459 30.75 48.90 -12.66
C GLY A 459 30.88 50.37 -12.24
N THR A 460 31.60 51.20 -13.01
CA THR A 460 31.73 52.65 -12.81
C THR A 460 31.82 53.37 -14.15
N PRO A 461 31.44 54.66 -14.25
CA PRO A 461 31.54 55.38 -15.52
C PRO A 461 32.97 55.47 -16.02
N ASP A 462 33.15 55.35 -17.33
CA ASP A 462 34.44 55.45 -17.98
C ASP A 462 35.07 56.84 -17.75
N GLY A 463 36.31 56.82 -17.27
CA GLY A 463 37.10 58.01 -16.94
C GLY A 463 37.59 58.80 -18.17
N ASN A 464 38.63 59.60 -17.99
CA ASN A 464 39.15 60.46 -19.07
C ASN A 464 39.68 59.65 -20.27
N GLY A 465 39.39 60.10 -21.49
CA GLY A 465 39.93 59.51 -22.72
C GLY A 465 38.90 59.42 -23.86
N PRO A 466 39.25 58.77 -24.98
CA PRO A 466 38.36 58.58 -26.13
C PRO A 466 37.07 57.80 -25.82
N GLY A 467 37.10 56.91 -24.82
CA GLY A 467 35.94 56.14 -24.34
C GLY A 467 35.18 56.77 -23.17
N ARG A 468 35.51 58.01 -22.78
CA ARG A 468 34.87 58.65 -21.62
C ARG A 468 33.34 58.62 -21.71
N ASP A 469 32.72 58.19 -20.63
CA ASP A 469 31.28 58.25 -20.44
C ASP A 469 30.80 59.67 -20.23
N TRP A 470 29.68 59.98 -20.87
CA TRP A 470 29.10 61.31 -20.83
C TRP A 470 28.02 61.44 -19.76
N VAL A 471 27.40 60.33 -19.37
CA VAL A 471 26.49 60.20 -18.21
C VAL A 471 27.31 59.67 -17.03
N THR A 472 27.26 60.32 -15.87
CA THR A 472 28.07 59.94 -14.69
C THR A 472 27.30 59.17 -13.63
N ASP A 473 25.98 59.04 -13.80
CA ASP A 473 25.07 58.36 -12.88
C ASP A 473 24.81 56.93 -13.35
N CYS A 474 25.22 55.94 -12.55
CA CYS A 474 25.09 54.53 -12.96
C CYS A 474 23.65 54.04 -13.06
N ALA A 475 22.71 54.60 -12.30
CA ALA A 475 21.30 54.22 -12.41
C ALA A 475 20.69 54.70 -13.73
N ALA A 476 21.09 55.89 -14.20
CA ALA A 476 20.73 56.40 -15.51
C ALA A 476 21.42 55.60 -16.63
N GLN A 477 22.72 55.29 -16.48
CA GLN A 477 23.43 54.46 -17.45
C GLN A 477 22.79 53.08 -17.61
N ALA A 478 22.45 52.39 -16.52
CA ALA A 478 21.81 51.07 -16.60
C ALA A 478 20.54 51.08 -17.47
N LYS A 479 19.66 52.08 -17.24
CA LYS A 479 18.44 52.25 -18.05
C LYS A 479 18.75 52.59 -19.51
N LEU A 480 19.76 53.42 -19.77
CA LEU A 480 20.16 53.77 -21.13
C LEU A 480 20.76 52.56 -21.85
N TYR A 481 21.60 51.80 -21.16
CA TYR A 481 22.22 50.59 -21.66
C TYR A 481 21.16 49.58 -22.10
N ASP A 482 20.15 49.30 -21.26
CA ASP A 482 19.04 48.40 -21.59
C ASP A 482 18.28 48.86 -22.85
N LEU A 483 17.92 50.14 -22.94
CA LEU A 483 17.19 50.70 -24.09
C LEU A 483 18.03 50.64 -25.38
N LEU A 484 19.31 51.02 -25.31
CA LEU A 484 20.19 51.11 -26.47
C LEU A 484 20.61 49.73 -26.98
N THR A 485 20.87 48.79 -26.08
CA THR A 485 21.15 47.39 -26.47
C THR A 485 19.92 46.73 -27.06
N ALA A 486 18.74 46.89 -26.46
CA ALA A 486 17.49 46.39 -27.04
C ALA A 486 17.19 46.99 -28.44
N ALA A 487 17.47 48.28 -28.64
CA ALA A 487 17.36 48.91 -29.95
C ALA A 487 18.34 48.32 -30.98
N LEU A 488 19.60 48.10 -30.58
CA LEU A 488 20.63 47.52 -31.45
C LEU A 488 20.32 46.06 -31.80
N ASP A 489 19.86 45.27 -30.82
CA ASP A 489 19.46 43.87 -31.00
C ASP A 489 18.27 43.74 -31.95
N ALA A 490 17.31 44.67 -31.87
CA ALA A 490 16.18 44.71 -32.79
C ALA A 490 16.57 45.05 -34.24
N LEU A 491 17.76 45.63 -34.44
CA LEU A 491 18.31 45.94 -35.76
C LEU A 491 19.31 44.89 -36.25
N ALA A 492 19.67 43.87 -35.45
CA ALA A 492 20.58 42.83 -35.90
C ALA A 492 19.94 42.03 -37.06
N GLU A 493 20.68 41.89 -38.15
CA GLU A 493 20.27 41.02 -39.26
C GLU A 493 20.27 39.57 -38.75
N LYS A 494 19.14 38.88 -38.85
CA LYS A 494 19.01 37.44 -38.57
C LYS A 494 18.64 36.69 -39.83
#